data_AF-A0AAW3RCR6-F1
#
_entry.id   AF-A0AAW3RCR6-F1
#
_cell.length_a   1.000
_cell.length_b   1.000
_cell.length_c   1.000
_cell.angle_alpha   90.00
_cell.angle_beta   90.00
_cell.angle_gamma   90.00
#
_symmetry.space_group_name_H-M   'P 1'
#
loop_
_entity.id
_entity.type
_entity.pdbx_description
1 polymer ?
#
loop_
_entity_poly.entity_id
_entity_poly.type
_entity_poly.pdbx_seq_one_letter_code
_entity_poly.pdbx_strand_id
1 'polypeptide(L)' 'MLTAETKNYFSGARQLVNVNTQAAQNRRYLKQFKITTTPTLIRYQHGQVTRYSGTNLTIIKHLLSGK' A
#
# COMPACT_ATOMS: atom_id res chain seq x y z
N MET A 1 9.76 -9.68 -6.15
CA MET A 1 8.86 -10.50 -5.32
C MET A 1 8.88 -9.97 -3.90
N LEU A 2 7.75 -9.86 -3.22
CA LEU A 2 7.69 -9.53 -1.78
C LEU A 2 8.25 -10.73 -0.98
N THR A 3 9.21 -10.50 -0.09
CA THR A 3 9.82 -11.53 0.78
C THR A 3 8.78 -12.15 1.72
N ALA A 4 9.04 -13.35 2.26
CA ALA A 4 8.13 -14.00 3.22
C ALA A 4 7.83 -13.14 4.46
N GLU A 5 8.83 -12.39 4.95
CA GLU A 5 8.65 -11.40 6.03
C GLU A 5 7.65 -10.30 5.65
N THR A 6 7.72 -9.78 4.42
CA THR A 6 6.79 -8.73 4.00
C THR A 6 5.37 -9.26 3.84
N LYS A 7 5.17 -10.52 3.43
CA LYS A 7 3.84 -11.16 3.39
C LYS A 7 3.18 -11.22 4.77
N ASN A 8 3.96 -11.44 5.84
CA ASN A 8 3.42 -11.45 7.21
C ASN A 8 2.89 -10.07 7.64
N TYR A 9 3.46 -8.96 7.15
CA TYR A 9 2.97 -7.61 7.47
C TYR A 9 1.58 -7.32 6.90
N PHE A 10 1.17 -8.04 5.86
CA PHE A 10 -0.16 -7.89 5.25
C PHE A 10 -1.15 -8.99 5.66
N SER A 11 -0.78 -9.88 6.58
CA SER A 11 -1.64 -11.00 7.02
C SER A 11 -2.99 -10.56 7.60
N GLY A 12 -3.04 -9.38 8.23
CA GLY A 12 -4.29 -8.77 8.73
C GLY A 12 -5.10 -8.01 7.67
N ALA A 13 -4.57 -7.87 6.45
CA ALA A 13 -5.28 -7.19 5.37
C ALA A 13 -6.23 -8.18 4.67
N ARG A 14 -7.52 -7.83 4.62
CA ARG A 14 -8.53 -8.63 3.91
C ARG A 14 -8.23 -8.77 2.42
N GLN A 15 -7.54 -7.79 1.84
CA GLN A 15 -7.14 -7.80 0.44
C GLN A 15 -5.81 -7.06 0.26
N LEU A 16 -4.92 -7.65 -0.53
CA LEU A 16 -3.68 -7.01 -1.00
C LEU A 16 -3.81 -6.74 -2.50
N VAL A 17 -3.59 -5.49 -2.91
CA VAL A 17 -3.58 -5.09 -4.33
C VAL A 17 -2.23 -4.49 -4.65
N ASN A 18 -1.48 -5.11 -5.57
CA ASN A 18 -0.25 -4.53 -6.10
C ASN A 18 -0.59 -3.67 -7.32
N VAL A 19 -0.14 -2.42 -7.31
CA VAL A 19 -0.44 -1.42 -8.34
C VAL A 19 0.86 -0.99 -9.01
N ASN A 20 1.14 -1.53 -10.19
CA ASN A 20 2.17 -0.97 -11.08
C ASN A 20 1.67 0.36 -11.65
N THR A 21 2.35 1.47 -11.34
CA THR A 21 1.97 2.82 -11.75
C THR A 21 2.12 3.07 -13.24
N GLN A 22 2.89 2.25 -13.96
CA GLN A 22 3.08 2.35 -15.40
C GLN A 22 2.01 1.59 -16.19
N ALA A 23 1.28 0.68 -15.54
CA ALA A 23 0.28 -0.15 -16.20
C ALA A 23 -1.03 0.62 -16.42
N ALA A 24 -1.52 0.69 -17.66
CA ALA A 24 -2.68 1.51 -18.03
C ALA A 24 -3.95 1.16 -17.24
N GLN A 25 -4.18 -0.13 -16.97
CA GLN A 25 -5.31 -0.64 -16.18
C GLN A 25 -5.35 -0.11 -14.75
N ASN A 26 -4.19 0.32 -14.21
CA ASN A 26 -4.06 0.82 -12.85
C ASN A 26 -4.30 2.33 -12.71
N ARG A 27 -4.51 3.05 -13.83
CA ARG A 27 -4.77 4.51 -13.82
C ARG A 27 -5.93 4.90 -12.90
N ARG A 28 -6.94 4.03 -12.73
CA ARG A 28 -8.06 4.26 -11.81
C ARG A 28 -7.58 4.45 -10.36
N TYR A 29 -6.64 3.64 -9.90
CA TYR A 29 -6.10 3.71 -8.54
C TYR A 29 -5.23 4.95 -8.35
N LEU A 30 -4.42 5.29 -9.36
CA LEU A 30 -3.59 6.51 -9.33
C LEU A 30 -4.45 7.77 -9.21
N LYS A 31 -5.56 7.84 -9.96
CA LYS A 31 -6.52 8.95 -9.89
C LYS A 31 -7.26 8.98 -8.56
N GLN A 32 -7.85 7.84 -8.15
CA GLN A 32 -8.64 7.74 -6.92
C GLN A 32 -7.85 8.15 -5.69
N PHE A 33 -6.60 7.68 -5.58
CA PHE A 33 -5.75 7.96 -4.43
C PHE A 33 -4.84 9.18 -4.66
N LYS A 34 -4.82 9.81 -5.83
CA LYS A 34 -3.91 10.93 -6.18
C LYS A 34 -2.44 10.56 -5.92
N ILE A 35 -1.99 9.43 -6.47
CA ILE A 35 -0.61 8.93 -6.32
C ILE A 35 0.32 9.72 -7.25
N THR A 36 1.30 10.41 -6.69
CA THR A 36 2.31 11.19 -7.43
C THR A 36 3.74 10.69 -7.20
N THR A 37 3.97 9.89 -6.15
CA THR A 37 5.28 9.38 -5.75
C THR A 37 5.26 7.87 -5.58
N THR A 38 6.40 7.23 -5.84
CA THR A 38 6.60 5.78 -5.70
C THR A 38 7.87 5.49 -4.90
N PRO A 39 7.88 4.46 -4.03
CA PRO A 39 6.74 3.62 -3.67
C PRO A 39 5.77 4.34 -2.70
N THR A 40 4.47 4.07 -2.84
CA THR A 40 3.43 4.53 -1.92
C THR A 40 2.59 3.35 -1.46
N LEU A 41 2.43 3.21 -0.14
CA LEU A 41 1.54 2.26 0.48
C LEU A 41 0.25 2.97 0.91
N ILE A 42 -0.87 2.31 0.69
CA ILE A 42 -2.20 2.78 1.05
C ILE A 42 -2.86 1.70 1.91
N ARG A 43 -3.32 2.09 3.10
CA ARG A 43 -4.26 1.31 3.90
C ARG A 43 -5.63 1.95 3.77
N TYR A 44 -6.58 1.16 3.28
CA TYR A 44 -7.98 1.58 3.14
C TYR A 44 -8.85 0.77 4.11
N GLN A 45 -9.55 1.44 5.02
CA GLN A 45 -10.44 0.80 5.98
C GLN A 45 -11.69 1.66 6.19
N HIS A 46 -12.87 1.11 5.87
CA HIS A 46 -14.17 1.75 6.09
C HIS A 46 -14.23 3.23 5.62
N GLY A 47 -13.68 3.52 4.44
CA GLY A 47 -13.64 4.89 3.89
C GLY A 47 -12.42 5.72 4.31
N GLN A 48 -11.69 5.31 5.34
CA GLN A 48 -10.47 5.98 5.80
C GLN A 48 -9.25 5.53 4.99
N VAL A 49 -8.44 6.51 4.58
CA VAL A 49 -7.19 6.31 3.84
C VAL A 49 -6.01 6.74 4.70
N THR A 50 -5.11 5.80 5.01
CA THR A 50 -3.79 6.10 5.58
C THR A 50 -2.74 5.86 4.50
N ARG A 51 -1.81 6.81 4.36
CA ARG A 51 -0.78 6.83 3.31
C ARG A 51 0.61 6.89 3.91
N TYR A 52 1.55 6.18 3.29
CA TYR A 52 2.98 6.42 3.45
C TYR A 52 3.69 6.30 2.11
N SER A 53 4.58 7.24 1.80
CA SER A 53 5.44 7.21 0.62
C SER A 53 6.89 7.06 1.05
N GLY A 54 7.54 5.99 0.58
CA GLY A 54 8.89 5.63 0.98
C GLY A 54 9.08 4.13 1.23
N THR A 55 10.30 3.76 1.60
CA THR A 55 10.76 2.37 1.74
C THR A 55 11.10 1.98 3.17
N ASN A 56 10.91 2.87 4.17
CA ASN A 56 11.25 2.56 5.55
C ASN A 56 10.34 1.45 6.10
N LEU A 57 10.95 0.29 6.38
CA LEU A 57 10.24 -0.91 6.80
C LEU A 57 9.52 -0.75 8.14
N THR A 58 10.09 0.02 9.08
CA THR A 58 9.48 0.27 10.40
C THR A 58 8.17 1.04 10.25
N ILE A 59 8.16 2.10 9.42
CA ILE A 59 6.96 2.90 9.16
C ILE A 59 5.92 2.07 8.42
N ILE A 60 6.35 1.28 7.43
CA ILE A 60 5.48 0.36 6.70
C ILE A 60 4.81 -0.63 7.68
N LYS A 61 5.55 -1.17 8.64
CA LYS A 61 5.02 -2.08 9.66
C LYS A 61 3.92 -1.41 10.49
N HIS A 62 4.15 -0.19 10.99
CA HIS A 62 3.15 0.57 11.74
C HIS A 62 1.89 0.91 10.93
N LEU A 63 2.08 1.31 9.67
CA LEU A 63 0.97 1.61 8.78
C LEU A 63 0.07 0.38 8.58
N LEU A 64 0.65 -0.82 8.48
CA LEU A 64 -0.08 -2.05 8.18
C LEU A 64 -0.65 -2.75 9.41
N SER A 65 0.04 -2.69 10.56
CA SER A 65 -0.45 -3.23 11.84
C SER A 65 -1.68 -2.49 12.36
N GLY A 66 -1.85 -1.21 12.00
CA GLY A 66 -2.83 -0.34 12.64
C GLY A 66 -2.60 -0.17 14.16
N LYS A 67 -1.37 -0.45 14.61
CA LYS A 67 -0.87 -0.37 15.98
C LYS A 67 0.45 0.40 16.00
#